data_AF-A0A529HLA7-F1
#
_entry.id   AF-A0A529HLA7-F1
#
_cell.length_a   1.000
_cell.length_b   1.000
_cell.length_c   1.000
_cell.angle_alpha   90.00
_cell.angle_beta   90.00
_cell.angle_gamma   90.00
#
_symmetry.space_group_name_H-M   'P 1'
#
loop_
_entity.id
_entity.type
_entity.pdbx_description
1 polymer ?
#
loop_
_entity_poly.entity_id
_entity_poly.type
_entity_poly.pdbx_seq_one_letter_code
_entity_poly.pdbx_strand_id
1 'polypeptide(L)'
;GPAFLTYDNFDVYLEWNQSFTYALTAAVLATRLAGAPQFDPRTPEPGLNGDQMKALQTKLEAKGYDVGTVDGILGTNTREAIRKEQMRLGMAVDGWPTPELL
;
A
#
# COMPACT_ATOMS: atom_id res chain seq x y z
N GLY A 1 -2.96 1.54 -10.56
CA GLY A 1 -2.40 0.18 -10.78
C GLY A 1 -3.52 -0.83 -11.00
N PRO A 2 -3.22 -2.14 -11.04
CA PRO A 2 -4.25 -3.17 -11.02
C PRO A 2 -4.97 -3.18 -9.67
N ALA A 3 -6.21 -3.67 -9.63
CA ALA A 3 -7.00 -3.81 -8.42
C ALA A 3 -7.47 -5.27 -8.28
N PHE A 4 -7.47 -5.76 -7.04
CA PHE A 4 -7.85 -7.13 -6.71
C PHE A 4 -8.94 -7.10 -5.65
N LEU A 5 -9.98 -7.93 -5.82
CA LEU A 5 -10.96 -8.17 -4.78
C LEU A 5 -10.53 -9.42 -4.00
N THR A 6 -10.35 -9.26 -2.69
CA THR A 6 -10.02 -10.36 -1.78
C THR A 6 -11.27 -10.81 -1.02
N TYR A 7 -11.26 -12.07 -0.58
CA TYR A 7 -12.30 -12.67 0.26
C TYR A 7 -11.66 -13.21 1.54
N ASP A 8 -12.44 -13.76 2.46
CA ASP A 8 -11.99 -14.28 3.75
C ASP A 8 -10.83 -15.29 3.65
N ASN A 9 -10.72 -16.01 2.53
CA ASN A 9 -9.60 -16.92 2.29
C ASN A 9 -8.25 -16.21 2.13
N PHE A 10 -8.25 -14.93 1.78
CA PHE A 10 -7.04 -14.13 1.67
C PHE A 10 -6.44 -13.82 3.05
N ASP A 11 -7.27 -13.64 4.07
CA ASP A 11 -6.83 -13.36 5.43
C ASP A 11 -6.03 -14.52 6.03
N VAL A 12 -6.33 -15.75 5.61
CA VAL A 12 -5.55 -16.95 5.97
C VAL A 12 -4.09 -16.86 5.50
N TYR A 13 -3.83 -16.25 4.33
CA TYR A 13 -2.44 -16.03 3.88
C TYR A 13 -1.72 -15.04 4.79
N LEU A 14 -2.44 -14.04 5.31
CA LEU A 14 -1.88 -13.03 6.19
C LEU A 14 -1.51 -13.63 7.55
N GLU A 15 -2.25 -14.61 8.07
CA GLU A 15 -1.88 -15.36 9.29
C GLU A 15 -0.49 -16.00 9.20
N TRP A 16 -0.11 -16.49 8.01
CA TRP A 16 1.22 -17.05 7.75
C TRP A 16 2.27 -15.95 7.54
N ASN A 17 1.94 -14.91 6.77
CA ASN A 17 2.84 -13.80 6.47
C ASN A 17 2.06 -12.50 6.27
N GLN A 18 2.26 -11.54 7.18
CA GLN A 18 1.57 -10.24 7.24
C GLN A 18 1.98 -9.24 6.14
N SER A 19 2.41 -9.72 4.97
CA SER A 19 2.74 -8.91 3.81
C SER A 19 1.70 -9.10 2.70
N PHE A 20 0.99 -8.02 2.35
CA PHE A 20 0.06 -8.02 1.22
C PHE A 20 0.73 -8.44 -0.09
N THR A 21 1.97 -8.02 -0.34
CA THR A 21 2.72 -8.40 -1.54
C THR A 21 2.98 -9.90 -1.57
N TYR A 22 3.37 -10.50 -0.44
CA TYR A 22 3.60 -11.93 -0.35
C TYR A 22 2.29 -12.71 -0.55
N ALA A 23 1.26 -12.37 0.21
CA ALA A 23 -0.05 -13.02 0.16
C ALA A 23 -0.67 -12.95 -1.25
N LEU A 24 -0.64 -11.77 -1.88
CA LEU A 24 -1.12 -11.57 -3.24
C LEU A 24 -0.32 -12.36 -4.26
N THR A 25 1.01 -12.41 -4.12
CA THR A 25 1.86 -13.21 -5.02
C THR A 25 1.53 -14.69 -4.94
N ALA A 26 1.37 -15.22 -3.71
CA ALA A 26 1.02 -16.62 -3.49
C ALA A 26 -0.38 -16.95 -4.05
N ALA A 27 -1.37 -16.09 -3.78
CA ALA A 27 -2.73 -16.24 -4.30
C ALA A 27 -2.76 -16.19 -5.83
N VAL A 28 -2.09 -15.22 -6.45
CA VAL A 28 -1.99 -15.11 -7.91
C VAL A 28 -1.30 -16.34 -8.50
N LEU A 29 -0.20 -16.82 -7.91
CA LEU A 29 0.47 -18.04 -8.36
C LEU A 29 -0.48 -19.24 -8.35
N ALA A 30 -1.24 -19.42 -7.27
CA ALA A 30 -2.23 -20.50 -7.17
C ALA A 30 -3.30 -20.40 -8.28
N THR A 31 -3.84 -19.21 -8.56
CA THR A 31 -4.80 -19.02 -9.66
C THR A 31 -4.19 -19.30 -11.03
N ARG A 32 -2.93 -18.93 -11.25
CA ARG A 32 -2.19 -19.22 -12.49
C ARG A 32 -1.98 -20.72 -12.70
N LEU A 33 -1.67 -21.46 -11.64
CA LEU A 33 -1.57 -22.93 -11.67
C LEU A 33 -2.93 -23.59 -11.96
N ALA A 34 -4.03 -22.98 -11.52
CA ALA A 34 -5.39 -23.42 -11.82
C ALA A 34 -5.89 -23.02 -13.22
N GLY A 35 -5.05 -22.39 -14.05
CA GLY A 35 -5.37 -22.03 -15.44
C GLY A 35 -5.96 -20.63 -15.64
N ALA A 36 -6.00 -19.78 -14.60
CA ALA A 36 -6.42 -18.39 -14.78
C ALA A 36 -5.44 -17.64 -15.71
N PRO A 37 -5.91 -16.69 -16.54
CA PRO A 37 -5.04 -15.88 -17.39
C PRO A 37 -4.11 -14.96 -16.56
N GLN A 38 -3.12 -14.36 -17.21
CA GLN A 38 -2.34 -13.29 -16.58
C GLN A 38 -3.25 -12.07 -16.36
N PHE A 39 -3.09 -11.39 -15.22
CA PHE A 39 -3.73 -10.11 -15.00
C PHE A 39 -2.99 -9.01 -15.79
N ASP A 40 -3.71 -7.95 -16.16
CA ASP A 40 -3.10 -6.76 -16.75
C ASP A 40 -2.38 -5.97 -15.66
N PRO A 41 -1.04 -5.81 -15.73
CA PRO A 41 -0.27 -5.10 -14.71
C PRO A 41 -0.54 -3.60 -14.69
N ARG A 42 -1.22 -3.05 -15.69
CA ARG A 42 -1.46 -1.61 -15.86
C ARG A 42 -0.13 -0.81 -15.81
N THR A 43 -0.23 0.49 -15.57
CA THR A 43 0.91 1.37 -15.32
C THR A 43 0.79 1.87 -13.88
N PRO A 44 1.41 1.19 -12.89
CA PRO A 44 1.38 1.66 -11.52
C PRO A 44 2.24 2.92 -11.35
N GLU A 45 1.78 3.85 -10.53
CA GLU A 45 2.58 5.02 -10.16
C GLU A 45 3.73 4.61 -9.24
N PRO A 46 4.93 5.17 -9.44
CA PRO A 46 6.06 4.87 -8.58
C PRO A 46 5.79 5.33 -7.15
N GLY A 47 6.03 4.44 -6.19
CA GLY A 47 6.02 4.79 -4.78
C GLY A 47 7.32 5.49 -4.36
N LEU A 48 7.31 6.03 -3.14
CA LEU A 48 8.52 6.60 -2.52
C LEU A 48 9.54 5.52 -2.16
N ASN A 49 10.84 5.86 -2.27
CA ASN A 49 11.90 5.06 -1.66
C ASN A 49 11.94 5.24 -0.13
N GLY A 50 12.80 4.49 0.57
CA GLY A 50 12.84 4.50 2.04
C GLY A 50 13.13 5.88 2.66
N ASP A 51 14.03 6.66 2.08
CA ASP A 51 14.39 7.98 2.61
C ASP A 51 13.27 9.01 2.35
N GLN A 52 12.66 8.95 1.16
CA GLN A 52 11.49 9.75 0.82
C GLN A 52 10.28 9.39 1.70
N MET A 53 10.09 8.11 2.02
CA MET A 53 9.02 7.67 2.91
C MET A 53 9.22 8.21 4.33
N LYS A 54 10.44 8.18 4.86
CA LYS A 54 10.75 8.80 6.16
C LYS A 54 10.46 10.29 6.14
N ALA A 55 10.84 10.98 5.06
CA ALA A 55 10.53 12.40 4.90
C ALA A 55 9.01 12.67 4.87
N LEU A 56 8.22 11.83 4.19
CA LEU A 56 6.77 11.92 4.20
C LEU A 56 6.20 11.68 5.60
N GLN A 57 6.63 10.63 6.30
CA GLN A 57 6.20 10.31 7.65
C GLN A 57 6.49 11.47 8.62
N THR A 58 7.69 12.06 8.59
CA THR A 58 8.03 13.24 9.39
C THR A 58 7.14 14.43 9.09
N LYS A 59 6.85 14.70 7.81
CA LYS A 59 5.94 15.80 7.41
C LYS A 59 4.51 15.57 7.89
N LEU A 60 4.02 14.33 7.82
CA LEU A 60 2.69 13.95 8.29
C LEU A 60 2.59 14.04 9.82
N GLU A 61 3.62 13.57 10.54
CA GLU A 61 3.72 13.69 12.00
C GLU A 61 3.72 15.16 12.43
N ALA A 62 4.49 16.02 11.76
CA ALA A 62 4.53 17.46 12.02
C ALA A 62 3.18 18.16 11.77
N LYS A 63 2.30 17.58 10.95
CA LYS A 63 0.92 18.04 10.72
C LYS A 63 -0.07 17.51 11.77
N GLY A 64 0.38 16.66 12.70
CA GLY A 64 -0.43 16.07 13.75
C GLY A 64 -1.09 14.74 13.38
N TYR A 65 -0.68 14.09 12.28
CA TYR A 65 -1.14 12.74 11.98
C TYR A 65 -0.33 11.68 12.75
N ASP A 66 -1.00 10.66 13.26
CA ASP A 66 -0.34 9.45 13.77
C ASP A 66 0.15 8.59 12.59
N VAL A 67 1.46 8.53 12.39
CA VAL A 67 2.12 7.68 11.40
C VAL A 67 2.72 6.41 12.01
N GLY A 68 2.67 6.25 13.33
CA GLY A 68 3.48 5.30 14.08
C GLY A 68 4.94 5.74 14.17
N THR A 69 5.87 4.84 13.86
CA THR A 69 7.31 5.14 13.85
C THR A 69 7.74 5.70 12.48
N VAL A 70 8.61 6.71 12.48
CA VAL A 70 9.28 7.19 11.25
C VAL A 70 10.39 6.22 10.84
N ASP A 71 10.02 5.11 10.22
CA ASP A 71 10.91 4.00 9.85
C ASP A 71 11.09 3.82 8.34
N GLY A 72 10.30 4.52 7.51
CA GLY A 72 10.28 4.39 6.07
C GLY A 72 9.43 3.22 5.55
N ILE A 73 8.61 2.60 6.40
CA ILE A 73 7.73 1.49 6.05
C ILE A 73 6.29 1.99 5.93
N LEU A 74 5.61 1.63 4.84
CA LEU A 74 4.19 1.92 4.63
C LEU A 74 3.28 0.98 5.45
N GLY A 75 3.29 1.17 6.77
CA GLY A 75 2.41 0.46 7.70
C GLY A 75 0.98 1.03 7.71
N THR A 76 0.11 0.42 8.52
CA THR A 76 -1.31 0.80 8.66
C THR A 76 -1.48 2.27 9.06
N ASN A 77 -0.78 2.74 10.11
CA ASN A 77 -0.89 4.12 10.58
C ASN A 77 -0.43 5.13 9.52
N THR A 78 0.73 4.89 8.90
CA THR A 78 1.23 5.73 7.81
C THR A 78 0.24 5.79 6.65
N ARG A 79 -0.37 4.66 6.26
CA ARG A 79 -1.37 4.60 5.17
C ARG A 79 -2.63 5.40 5.52
N GLU A 80 -3.11 5.32 6.75
CA GLU A 80 -4.25 6.11 7.22
C GLU A 80 -3.94 7.62 7.24
N ALA A 81 -2.74 8.00 7.70
CA ALA A 81 -2.27 9.39 7.64
C ALA A 81 -2.21 9.92 6.21
N ILE A 82 -1.70 9.12 5.27
CA ILE A 82 -1.68 9.45 3.84
C ILE A 82 -3.09 9.68 3.32
N ARG A 83 -4.05 8.77 3.60
CA ARG A 83 -5.44 8.92 3.14
C ARG A 83 -6.06 10.23 3.63
N LYS A 84 -5.82 10.60 4.88
CA LYS A 84 -6.30 11.87 5.45
C LYS A 84 -5.68 13.07 4.74
N GLU A 85 -4.38 13.04 4.48
CA GLU A 85 -3.70 14.13 3.78
C GLU A 85 -4.11 14.23 2.30
N GLN A 86 -4.26 13.11 1.61
CA GLN A 86 -4.81 13.05 0.25
C GLN A 86 -6.21 13.68 0.20
N MET A 87 -7.08 13.33 1.16
CA MET A 87 -8.42 13.91 1.27
C MET A 87 -8.36 15.43 1.50
N ARG A 88 -7.47 15.90 2.38
CA ARG A 88 -7.27 17.33 2.65
C ARG A 88 -6.77 18.09 1.42
N LEU A 89 -5.97 17.44 0.58
CA LEU A 89 -5.39 18.00 -0.64
C LEU A 89 -6.30 17.87 -1.88
N GLY A 90 -7.43 17.16 -1.78
CA GLY A 90 -8.31 16.88 -2.92
C GLY A 90 -7.71 15.88 -3.92
N MET A 91 -6.77 15.05 -3.47
CA MET A 91 -6.16 13.97 -4.27
C MET A 91 -7.03 12.70 -4.23
N ALA A 92 -6.70 11.73 -5.08
CA ALA A 92 -7.26 10.38 -4.96
C ALA A 92 -6.88 9.78 -3.59
N VAL A 93 -7.87 9.26 -2.86
CA VAL A 93 -7.70 8.74 -1.48
C VAL A 93 -7.43 7.24 -1.50
N ASP A 94 -6.29 6.84 -2.06
CA ASP A 94 -5.90 5.44 -2.21
C ASP A 94 -4.92 4.96 -1.12
N GLY A 95 -4.32 5.88 -0.36
CA GLY A 95 -3.29 5.56 0.63
C GLY A 95 -1.94 5.20 0.01
N TRP A 96 -1.69 5.55 -1.26
CA TRP A 96 -0.44 5.32 -1.95
C TRP A 96 0.49 6.55 -1.84
N PRO A 97 1.73 6.38 -1.33
CA PRO A 97 2.67 7.48 -1.18
C PRO A 97 3.37 7.74 -2.52
N THR A 98 2.94 8.80 -3.20
CA THR A 98 3.52 9.25 -4.47
C THR A 98 4.50 10.40 -4.24
N PRO A 99 5.43 10.67 -5.18
CA PRO A 99 6.26 11.86 -5.16
C PRO A 99 5.46 13.18 -5.13
N GLU A 100 4.25 13.20 -5.67
CA GLU A 100 3.37 14.37 -5.64
C GLU A 100 2.83 14.68 -4.24
N LEU A 101 2.63 13.66 -3.41
CA LEU A 101 2.16 13.82 -2.03
C LEU A 101 3.25 14.35 -1.08
N LEU A 102 4.53 14.10 -1.37
CA LEU A 102 5.65 14.43 -0.49
C LEU A 102 5.90 15.94 -0.36
#